data_AF-A0A833JAZ7-F1
#
_entry.id   AF-A0A833JAZ7-F1
#
_cell.length_a   1.000
_cell.length_b   1.000
_cell.length_c   1.000
_cell.angle_alpha   90.00
_cell.angle_beta   90.00
_cell.angle_gamma   90.00
#
_symmetry.space_group_name_H-M   'P 1'
#
loop_
_entity.id
_entity.type
_entity.pdbx_description
1 polymer ?
#
loop_
_entity_poly.entity_id
_entity_poly.type
_entity_poly.pdbx_seq_one_letter_code
_entity_poly.pdbx_strand_id
1 'polypeptide(L)' 'MSALENAVAALDAYWASRALPTHEAVERIHWALDEVLDSAGPFEPSEWRSLLHDALLNEGYAVTFRGDEIATIVAPC' A
#
# COMPACT_ATOMS: atom_id res chain seq x y z
N MET A 1 8.18 3.13 14.11
CA MET A 1 7.28 3.25 12.95
C MET A 1 6.22 2.18 13.07
N SER A 2 4.94 2.55 12.93
CA SER A 2 3.81 1.63 12.86
C SER A 2 3.74 0.91 11.51
N ALA A 3 2.89 -0.12 11.39
CA ALA A 3 2.65 -0.80 10.12
C ALA A 3 2.13 0.17 9.05
N LEU A 4 1.25 1.10 9.43
CA LEU A 4 0.73 2.14 8.56
C LEU A 4 1.84 3.07 8.05
N GLU A 5 2.68 3.59 8.96
CA GLU A 5 3.81 4.45 8.58
C GLU A 5 4.79 3.75 7.63
N ASN A 6 5.04 2.45 7.85
CA ASN A 6 5.88 1.63 6.97
C ASN A 6 5.23 1.44 5.58
N ALA A 7 3.93 1.15 5.54
CA ALA A 7 3.19 0.94 4.29
C ALA A 7 3.13 2.21 3.44
N VAL A 8 2.80 3.35 4.06
CA VAL A 8 2.77 4.67 3.40
C VAL A 8 4.16 5.04 2.89
N ALA A 9 5.21 4.87 3.70
CA ALA A 9 6.58 5.17 3.28
C ALA A 9 7.04 4.31 2.09
N ALA A 10 6.70 3.02 2.07
CA ALA A 10 7.01 2.13 0.96
C ALA A 10 6.28 2.53 -0.33
N LEU A 11 5.00 2.91 -0.19
CA LEU A 11 4.15 3.36 -1.28
C LEU A 11 4.65 4.68 -1.89
N ASP A 12 4.98 5.66 -1.05
CA ASP A 12 5.57 6.94 -1.45
C ASP A 12 6.92 6.77 -2.14
N ALA A 13 7.78 5.88 -1.62
CA ALA A 13 9.08 5.59 -2.23
C ALA A 13 8.92 5.01 -3.66
N TYR A 14 7.94 4.12 -3.85
CA TYR A 14 7.63 3.56 -5.15
C TYR A 14 7.02 4.61 -6.09
N TRP A 15 6.18 5.53 -5.61
CA TRP A 15 5.66 6.65 -6.40
C TRP A 15 6.72 7.66 -6.82
N ALA A 16 7.66 8.00 -5.93
CA ALA A 16 8.77 8.87 -6.24
C ALA A 16 9.63 8.33 -7.41
N SER A 17 9.64 7.01 -7.61
CA SER A 17 10.33 6.34 -8.73
C SER A 17 9.66 6.50 -10.11
N ARG A 18 8.52 7.20 -10.20
CA ARG A 18 7.74 7.51 -11.43
C ARG A 18 7.02 6.34 -12.09
N ALA A 19 6.85 5.22 -11.39
CA ALA A 19 6.24 4.02 -11.97
C ALA A 19 4.70 4.00 -11.98
N LEU A 20 3.98 5.10 -11.66
CA LEU A 20 2.65 4.92 -11.06
C LEU A 20 1.56 6.00 -11.19
N PRO A 21 0.29 5.64 -10.86
CA PRO A 21 -0.97 6.29 -11.24
C PRO A 21 -1.19 7.67 -10.60
N THR A 22 -2.28 8.32 -11.02
CA THR A 22 -2.66 9.69 -10.65
C THR A 22 -2.66 9.93 -9.14
N HIS A 23 -2.46 11.19 -8.73
CA HIS A 23 -2.55 11.62 -7.32
C HIS A 23 -3.86 11.19 -6.63
N GLU A 24 -4.95 11.10 -7.39
CA GLU A 24 -6.23 10.59 -6.89
C GLU A 24 -6.15 9.11 -6.47
N ALA A 25 -5.47 8.25 -7.24
CA ALA A 25 -5.31 6.84 -6.89
C ALA A 25 -4.51 6.66 -5.59
N VAL A 26 -3.51 7.53 -5.40
CA VAL A 26 -2.69 7.59 -4.18
C VAL A 26 -3.55 7.85 -2.94
N GLU A 27 -4.39 8.89 -3.01
CA GLU A 27 -5.28 9.26 -1.91
C GLU A 27 -6.25 8.13 -1.56
N ARG A 28 -6.82 7.45 -2.56
CA ARG A 28 -7.71 6.31 -2.31
C ARG A 28 -6.99 5.15 -1.60
N ILE A 29 -5.76 4.83 -2.00
CA ILE A 29 -4.99 3.76 -1.35
C ILE A 29 -4.66 4.12 0.11
N HIS A 30 -4.36 5.40 0.40
CA HIS A 30 -4.20 5.85 1.78
C HIS A 30 -5.47 5.65 2.62
N TRP A 31 -6.64 5.97 2.08
CA TRP A 31 -7.90 5.73 2.78
C TRP A 31 -8.18 4.24 2.99
N ALA A 32 -7.88 3.40 1.98
CA ALA A 32 -8.02 1.95 2.11
C ALA A 32 -7.07 1.36 3.16
N LEU A 33 -5.87 1.90 3.34
CA LEU A 33 -4.95 1.50 4.41
C LEU A 33 -5.54 1.77 5.80
N ASP A 34 -6.12 2.96 6.01
CA ASP A 34 -6.79 3.29 7.27
C ASP A 34 -8.02 2.41 7.52
N GLU A 35 -8.82 2.13 6.49
CA GLU A 35 -10.00 1.27 6.59
C GLU A 35 -9.64 -0.18 6.95
N VAL A 36 -8.62 -0.76 6.30
CA VAL A 36 -8.14 -2.11 6.61
C VAL A 36 -7.59 -2.19 8.03
N LEU A 37 -6.85 -1.17 8.48
CA LEU A 37 -6.32 -1.10 9.84
C LEU A 37 -7.43 -1.03 10.89
N ASP A 38 -8.49 -0.26 10.64
CA ASP A 38 -9.63 -0.15 11.56
C ASP A 38 -10.45 -1.46 11.60
N SER A 39 -10.59 -2.14 10.46
CA SER A 39 -11.36 -3.38 10.34
C SER A 39 -10.64 -4.62 10.89
N ALA A 40 -9.35 -4.78 10.61
CA ALA A 40 -8.56 -5.93 11.03
C ALA A 40 -7.94 -5.76 12.44
N GLY A 41 -7.96 -4.54 12.97
CA GLY A 41 -7.27 -4.18 14.21
C GLY A 41 -5.79 -3.85 13.98
N PRO A 42 -5.05 -3.58 15.06
CA PRO A 42 -3.68 -3.09 14.96
C PRO A 42 -2.75 -4.16 14.37
N PHE A 43 -2.13 -3.84 13.24
CA PHE A 43 -1.05 -4.62 12.66
C PHE A 43 0.27 -4.38 13.39
N GLU A 44 1.08 -5.44 13.54
CA GLU A 44 2.46 -5.30 13.98
C GLU A 44 3.27 -4.56 12.90
N PRO A 45 4.28 -3.74 13.27
CA PRO A 45 5.08 -3.01 12.29
C PRO A 45 5.68 -3.87 11.16
N SER A 46 5.96 -5.16 11.42
CA SER A 46 6.47 -6.12 10.44
C SER A 46 5.44 -6.57 9.40
N GLU A 47 4.15 -6.33 9.63
CA GLU A 47 3.04 -6.79 8.80
C GLU A 47 2.56 -5.75 7.79
N TRP A 48 3.26 -4.61 7.68
CA TRP A 48 2.93 -3.53 6.75
C TRP A 48 2.70 -3.99 5.30
N ARG A 49 3.36 -5.08 4.87
CA ARG A 49 3.16 -5.68 3.54
C ARG A 49 1.77 -6.27 3.37
N SER A 50 1.26 -6.96 4.38
CA SER A 50 -0.08 -7.54 4.35
C SER A 50 -1.12 -6.42 4.33
N LEU A 51 -0.94 -5.41 5.19
CA LEU A 51 -1.78 -4.21 5.23
C LEU A 51 -1.82 -3.51 3.86
N LEU A 52 -0.66 -3.25 3.25
CA LEU A 52 -0.58 -2.61 1.93
C LEU A 52 -1.16 -3.47 0.81
N HIS A 53 -0.90 -4.78 0.85
CA HIS A 53 -1.44 -5.72 -0.12
C HIS A 53 -2.97 -5.74 -0.10
N ASP A 54 -3.57 -5.81 1.09
CA ASP A 54 -5.02 -5.88 1.24
C ASP A 54 -5.68 -4.54 0.86
N ALA A 55 -5.07 -3.40 1.22
CA ALA A 55 -5.54 -2.09 0.79
C ALA A 55 -5.51 -1.93 -0.74
N LEU A 56 -4.41 -2.33 -1.39
CA LEU A 56 -4.31 -2.30 -2.85
C LEU A 56 -5.30 -3.23 -3.52
N LEU A 57 -5.50 -4.43 -2.96
CA LEU A 57 -6.46 -5.41 -3.46
C LEU A 57 -7.91 -4.90 -3.36
N ASN A 58 -8.28 -4.24 -2.26
CA ASN A 58 -9.59 -3.60 -2.10
C ASN A 58 -9.86 -2.55 -3.18
N GLU A 59 -8.82 -1.82 -3.59
CA GLU A 59 -8.87 -0.81 -4.65
C GLU A 59 -8.77 -1.41 -6.07
N GLY A 60 -8.65 -2.74 -6.19
CA GLY A 60 -8.54 -3.45 -7.46
C GLY A 60 -7.13 -3.47 -8.07
N TYR A 61 -6.12 -3.01 -7.33
CA TYR A 61 -4.72 -3.05 -7.75
C TYR A 61 -4.08 -4.39 -7.40
N ALA A 62 -3.13 -4.82 -8.23
CA ALA A 62 -2.25 -5.94 -7.91
C ALA A 62 -0.86 -5.41 -7.54
N VAL A 63 -0.27 -5.91 -6.45
CA VAL A 63 1.07 -5.54 -5.99
C VAL A 63 2.00 -6.74 -5.93
N THR A 64 3.27 -6.54 -6.28
CA THR A 64 4.33 -7.52 -6.02
C THR A 64 5.48 -6.88 -5.27
N PHE A 65 6.15 -7.68 -4.45
CA PHE A 65 7.28 -7.24 -3.63
C PHE A 65 8.57 -7.94 -4.07
N ARG A 66 9.69 -7.22 -4.00
CA ARG A 66 11.05 -7.78 -4.12
C ARG A 66 11.79 -7.52 -2.81
N GLY A 67 11.81 -8.52 -1.94
CA GLY A 67 12.31 -8.35 -0.58
C GLY A 67 11.37 -7.43 0.22
N ASP A 68 11.89 -6.30 0.69
CA ASP A 68 11.14 -5.30 1.45
C ASP A 68 10.72 -4.09 0.61
N GLU A 69 10.95 -4.13 -0.71
CA GLU A 69 10.57 -3.07 -1.64
C GLU A 69 9.37 -3.48 -2.50
N ILE A 70 8.55 -2.51 -2.88
CA ILE A 70 7.50 -2.69 -3.88
C ILE A 70 8.18 -2.83 -5.25
N ALA A 71 7.94 -3.97 -5.92
CA ALA A 71 8.50 -4.24 -7.23
C ALA A 71 7.60 -3.73 -8.35
N THR A 72 6.29 -3.99 -8.26
CA THR A 72 5.29 -3.50 -9.22
C THR A 72 3.95 -3.24 -8.53
N ILE A 73 3.21 -2.23 -9.01
CA ILE A 73 1.77 -2.07 -8.80
C ILE A 73 1.11 -1.96 -10.18
N VAL A 74 0.07 -2.76 -10.40
CA VAL A 74 -0.69 -2.84 -11.66
C VAL A 74 -2.11 -2.38 -11.39
N ALA A 75 -2.57 -1.42 -12.20
CA ALA A 75 -3.93 -0.89 -12.12
C ALA A 75 -4.97 -1.92 -12.63
N PRO A 76 -6.22 -1.87 -12.11
CA PRO A 76 -7.32 -2.67 -12.65
C PRO A 76 -7.56 -2.31 -14.13
N CYS A 77 -7.82 -3.33 -14.95
CA CYS A 77 -8.10 -3.22 -16.39
C CYS A 77 -9.48 -2.67 -16.71
#